data_AF-A0A8D8AQJ3-F1
#
_entry.id   AF-A0A8D8AQJ3-F1
#
_cell.length_a   1.000
_cell.length_b   1.000
_cell.length_c   1.000
_cell.angle_alpha   90.00
_cell.angle_beta   90.00
_cell.angle_gamma   90.00
#
_symmetry.space_group_name_H-M   'P 1'
#
loop_
_entity.id
_entity.type
_entity.pdbx_description
1 polymer ?
#
loop_
_entity_poly.entity_id
_entity_poly.type
_entity_poly.pdbx_seq_one_letter_code
_entity_poly.pdbx_strand_id
1 'polypeptide(L)'
;RALNPKQQVFAVIFDLPASTSCETIRLHWEMATAGKVIKCRAAVAWEPKAPLVMEEIEVAPPQEGEVRIKILYTSLCHTDLFHLLESTDNKGFPTILGHEAAGVVESVGPG
;
A
#
# COMPACT_ATOMS: atom_id res chain seq x y z
N ARG A 1 13.34 3.05 -5.45
CA ARG A 1 13.26 3.00 -6.94
C ARG A 1 11.78 3.05 -7.31
N ALA A 2 11.36 3.85 -8.30
CA ALA A 2 9.94 4.16 -8.49
C ALA A 2 9.13 2.93 -8.97
N LEU A 3 8.09 2.58 -8.23
CA LEU A 3 7.07 1.62 -8.65
C LEU A 3 6.11 2.31 -9.62
N ASN A 4 5.49 1.54 -10.52
CA ASN A 4 4.43 2.06 -11.37
C ASN A 4 3.29 2.61 -10.50
N PRO A 5 2.80 3.84 -10.70
CA PRO A 5 1.73 4.43 -9.89
C PRO A 5 0.47 3.56 -9.83
N LYS A 6 0.17 2.80 -10.90
CA LYS A 6 -0.99 1.89 -10.95
C LYS A 6 -0.81 0.59 -10.15
N GLN A 7 0.40 0.30 -9.68
CA GLN A 7 0.74 -0.91 -8.91
C GLN A 7 0.88 -0.62 -7.41
N GLN A 8 0.48 0.56 -6.94
CA GLN A 8 0.57 0.97 -5.53
C GLN A 8 -0.65 0.58 -4.70
N VAL A 9 -1.44 -0.37 -5.19
CA VAL A 9 -2.54 -0.94 -4.41
C VAL A 9 -1.87 -1.81 -3.34
N PHE A 10 -2.14 -1.52 -2.06
CA PHE A 10 -1.62 -2.21 -0.86
C PHE A 10 -0.25 -1.78 -0.31
N ALA A 11 -0.08 -0.47 -0.08
CA ALA A 11 0.98 0.03 0.79
C ALA A 11 0.50 0.05 2.26
N VAL A 12 1.28 -0.49 3.19
CA VAL A 12 0.95 -0.47 4.62
C VAL A 12 1.46 0.84 5.22
N ILE A 13 0.54 1.77 5.53
CA ILE A 13 0.89 3.04 6.17
C ILE A 13 1.21 2.80 7.65
N PHE A 14 2.46 2.44 7.93
CA PHE A 14 3.05 2.42 9.27
C PHE A 14 3.54 3.82 9.65
N ASP A 15 2.63 4.73 9.98
CA ASP A 15 3.01 5.85 10.82
C ASP A 15 1.84 6.18 11.75
N LEU A 16 2.04 5.91 13.04
CA LEU A 16 1.31 6.53 14.13
C LEU A 16 2.32 6.72 15.26
N PRO A 17 2.58 7.95 15.73
CA PRO A 17 3.36 8.15 16.94
C PRO A 17 2.63 7.54 18.13
N ALA A 18 3.36 6.81 18.97
CA ALA A 18 2.84 5.99 20.07
C ALA A 18 2.14 6.77 21.21
N SER A 19 1.94 8.09 21.09
CA SER A 19 1.64 8.98 22.22
C SER A 19 0.36 9.82 22.08
N THR A 20 -0.50 9.57 21.10
CA THR A 20 -1.70 10.40 20.88
C THR A 20 -2.95 9.71 21.44
N SER A 21 -3.85 10.45 22.09
CA SER A 21 -5.07 9.92 22.70
C SER A 21 -6.15 9.55 21.67
N CYS A 22 -6.99 8.56 22.00
CA CYS A 22 -7.95 7.90 21.10
C CYS A 22 -8.93 8.86 20.40
N GLU A 23 -9.38 9.93 21.07
CA GLU A 23 -10.35 10.89 20.51
C GLU A 23 -9.70 12.00 19.66
N THR A 24 -8.45 12.37 19.93
CA THR A 24 -7.73 13.41 19.16
C THR A 24 -7.07 12.84 17.91
N ILE A 25 -6.69 11.56 17.90
CA ILE A 25 -6.12 10.85 16.74
C ILE A 25 -7.05 10.89 15.52
N ARG A 26 -8.36 10.72 15.75
CA ARG A 26 -9.31 10.44 14.67
C ARG A 26 -9.50 11.63 13.72
N LEU A 27 -9.59 12.85 14.25
CA LEU A 27 -9.81 14.06 13.43
C LEU A 27 -8.53 14.76 12.97
N HIS A 28 -7.41 14.64 13.71
CA HIS A 28 -6.14 15.27 13.30
C HIS A 28 -5.45 14.52 12.16
N TRP A 29 -5.64 13.20 12.07
CA TRP A 29 -4.98 12.37 11.05
C TRP A 29 -5.66 12.49 9.67
N GLU A 30 -6.99 12.49 9.63
CA GLU A 30 -7.80 12.49 8.39
C GLU A 30 -7.54 13.71 7.49
N MET A 31 -7.08 14.83 8.07
CA MET A 31 -6.74 16.05 7.31
C MET A 31 -5.24 16.26 7.06
N ALA A 32 -4.34 15.56 7.76
CA ALA A 32 -2.91 15.85 7.70
C ALA A 32 -2.25 15.39 6.39
N THR A 33 -2.69 14.25 5.85
CA THR A 33 -2.07 13.55 4.72
C THR A 33 -2.90 13.57 3.42
N ALA A 34 -4.16 14.02 3.49
CA ALA A 34 -5.02 14.21 2.32
C ALA A 34 -4.37 15.15 1.28
N GLY A 35 -4.38 14.76 0.01
CA GLY A 35 -3.78 15.52 -1.09
C GLY A 35 -2.24 15.56 -1.12
N LYS A 36 -1.56 14.85 -0.23
CA LYS A 36 -0.09 14.78 -0.17
C LYS A 36 0.41 13.37 -0.48
N VAL A 37 1.66 13.26 -0.93
CA VAL A 37 2.36 11.98 -1.04
C VAL A 37 2.67 11.45 0.36
N ILE A 38 2.40 10.17 0.61
CA ILE A 38 2.71 9.50 1.88
C ILE A 38 3.92 8.59 1.68
N LYS A 39 4.86 8.61 2.63
CA LYS A 39 5.92 7.61 2.73
C LYS A 39 5.47 6.49 3.66
N CYS A 40 5.64 5.25 3.24
CA CYS A 40 5.29 4.10 4.07
C CYS A 40 6.04 2.84 3.65
N ARG A 41 5.89 1.75 4.41
CA ARG A 41 6.58 0.49 4.13
C ARG A 41 5.72 -0.43 3.28
N ALA A 42 6.33 -1.10 2.31
CA ALA A 42 5.70 -2.14 1.51
C ALA A 42 6.66 -3.30 1.25
N ALA A 43 6.10 -4.50 1.08
CA ALA A 43 6.83 -5.67 0.61
C ALA A 43 6.85 -5.65 -0.93
N VAL A 44 8.01 -5.37 -1.51
CA VAL A 44 8.17 -5.22 -2.95
C VAL A 44 8.73 -6.51 -3.53
N ALA A 45 8.04 -7.04 -4.53
CA ALA A 45 8.52 -8.11 -5.39
C ALA A 45 9.28 -7.47 -6.57
N TRP A 46 10.60 -7.56 -6.55
CA TRP A 46 11.45 -6.97 -7.60
C TRP A 46 11.52 -7.82 -8.85
N GLU A 47 11.59 -9.14 -8.68
CA GLU A 47 11.77 -10.11 -9.73
C GLU A 47 11.03 -11.41 -9.36
N PRO A 48 10.60 -12.22 -10.35
CA PRO A 48 10.02 -13.53 -10.09
C PRO A 48 10.98 -14.43 -9.31
N LYS A 49 10.44 -15.25 -8.41
CA LYS A 49 11.18 -16.23 -7.59
C LYS A 49 12.22 -15.61 -6.65
N ALA A 50 12.27 -14.29 -6.53
CA ALA A 50 13.07 -13.60 -5.54
C ALA A 50 12.27 -13.38 -4.24
N PRO A 51 12.94 -13.34 -3.07
CA PRO A 51 12.29 -12.97 -1.83
C PRO A 51 11.77 -11.52 -1.89
N LEU A 52 10.65 -11.27 -1.22
CA LEU A 52 10.10 -9.92 -1.08
C LEU A 52 11.04 -9.05 -0.25
N VAL A 53 11.22 -7.79 -0.67
CA VAL A 53 12.08 -6.83 0.03
C VAL A 53 11.20 -5.77 0.69
N MET A 54 11.37 -5.55 1.99
CA MET A 54 10.68 -4.48 2.70
C MET A 54 11.33 -3.14 2.40
N GLU A 55 10.63 -2.26 1.69
CA GLU A 55 11.13 -0.94 1.30
C GLU A 55 10.22 0.18 1.79
N GLU A 56 10.79 1.38 1.94
CA GLU A 56 10.03 2.61 2.03
C GLU A 56 9.65 3.06 0.62
N ILE A 57 8.36 3.30 0.41
CA ILE A 57 7.78 3.72 -0.87
C ILE A 57 6.98 5.02 -0.69
N GLU A 58 6.77 5.70 -1.81
CA GLU A 58 5.94 6.90 -1.88
C GLU A 58 4.60 6.57 -2.55
N VAL A 59 3.51 6.84 -1.84
CA VAL A 59 2.14 6.63 -2.31
C VAL A 59 1.53 7.98 -2.67
N ALA A 60 1.15 8.14 -3.93
CA ALA A 60 0.52 9.36 -4.42
C ALA A 60 -0.85 9.62 -3.73
N PRO A 61 -1.34 10.87 -3.70
CA PRO A 61 -2.74 11.13 -3.38
C PRO A 61 -3.68 10.46 -4.40
N PRO A 62 -4.89 10.05 -3.98
CA PRO A 62 -5.86 9.42 -4.89
C PRO A 62 -6.32 10.40 -5.97
N GLN A 63 -6.45 9.90 -7.20
CA GLN A 63 -7.02 10.63 -8.34
C GLN A 63 -8.55 10.50 -8.38
N GLU A 64 -9.18 11.07 -9.41
CA GLU A 64 -10.63 10.97 -9.61
C GLU A 64 -11.11 9.50 -9.63
N GLY A 65 -12.12 9.20 -8.81
CA GLY A 65 -12.66 7.84 -8.66
C GLY A 65 -11.79 6.86 -7.87
N GLU A 66 -10.67 7.32 -7.29
CA GLU A 66 -9.77 6.48 -6.50
C GLU A 66 -9.96 6.68 -4.99
N VAL A 67 -9.63 5.64 -4.23
CA VAL A 67 -9.63 5.67 -2.75
C VAL A 67 -8.27 5.22 -2.27
N ARG A 68 -7.67 6.00 -1.36
CA ARG A 68 -6.45 5.61 -0.67
C ARG A 68 -6.81 5.03 0.70
N ILE A 69 -6.34 3.81 0.95
CA ILE A 69 -6.70 3.02 2.13
C ILE A 69 -5.45 2.77 2.97
N LYS A 70 -5.54 3.00 4.28
CA LYS A 70 -4.55 2.52 5.25
C LYS A 70 -4.83 1.06 5.56
N ILE A 71 -4.01 0.18 4.99
CA ILE A 71 -4.08 -1.26 5.27
C ILE A 71 -3.66 -1.51 6.71
N LEU A 72 -4.48 -2.22 7.48
CA LEU A 72 -4.19 -2.63 8.85
C LEU A 72 -3.75 -4.10 8.90
N TYR A 73 -4.40 -4.94 8.10
CA TYR A 73 -4.13 -6.37 8.01
C TYR A 73 -4.24 -6.82 6.56
N THR A 74 -3.37 -7.74 6.15
CA THR A 74 -3.43 -8.40 4.84
C THR A 74 -2.98 -9.86 4.99
N SER A 75 -3.58 -10.74 4.21
CA SER A 75 -3.19 -12.15 4.07
C SER A 75 -2.56 -12.41 2.71
N LEU A 76 -1.82 -13.52 2.64
CA LEU A 76 -1.32 -14.05 1.38
C LEU A 76 -2.20 -15.21 0.95
N CYS A 77 -2.62 -15.18 -0.30
CA CYS A 77 -3.33 -16.27 -0.94
C CYS A 77 -2.40 -17.05 -1.87
N HIS A 78 -2.86 -18.21 -2.31
CA HIS A 78 -2.16 -19.00 -3.32
C HIS A 78 -1.93 -18.20 -4.60
N THR A 79 -2.85 -17.30 -4.99
CA THR A 79 -2.69 -16.47 -6.20
C THR A 79 -1.50 -15.52 -6.11
N ASP A 80 -1.19 -14.97 -4.93
CA ASP A 80 -0.01 -14.12 -4.73
C ASP A 80 1.28 -14.94 -4.91
N LEU A 81 1.31 -16.14 -4.30
CA LEU A 81 2.43 -17.06 -4.42
C LEU A 81 2.60 -17.58 -5.85
N PHE A 82 1.50 -17.89 -6.53
CA PHE A 82 1.51 -18.31 -7.92
C PHE A 82 2.14 -17.24 -8.81
N HIS A 83 1.73 -15.97 -8.66
CA HIS A 83 2.33 -14.88 -9.42
C HIS A 83 3.82 -14.70 -9.12
N LEU A 84 4.22 -14.83 -7.86
CA LEU A 84 5.62 -14.64 -7.45
C LEU A 84 6.54 -15.80 -7.86
N LEU A 85 6.09 -17.04 -7.68
CA LEU A 85 6.96 -18.23 -7.68
C LEU A 85 6.74 -19.13 -8.90
N GLU A 86 5.52 -19.19 -9.44
CA GLU A 86 5.12 -20.20 -10.43
C GLU A 86 4.87 -19.61 -11.82
N SER A 87 4.42 -18.36 -11.90
CA SER A 87 4.17 -17.67 -13.16
C SER A 87 5.41 -17.71 -14.05
N THR A 88 5.21 -18.15 -15.29
CA THR A 88 6.23 -18.06 -16.35
C THR A 88 6.22 -16.70 -17.05
N ASP A 89 5.21 -15.87 -16.77
CA ASP A 89 5.14 -14.50 -17.26
C ASP A 89 5.84 -13.57 -16.26
N ASN A 90 6.95 -12.98 -16.72
CA ASN A 90 7.72 -12.00 -15.95
C ASN A 90 7.14 -10.57 -16.09
N LYS A 91 6.04 -10.39 -16.83
CA LYS A 91 5.36 -9.11 -16.90
C LYS A 91 4.74 -8.77 -15.55
N GLY A 92 4.85 -7.51 -15.15
CA GLY A 92 4.26 -7.00 -13.92
C GLY A 92 5.26 -6.74 -12.79
N PHE A 93 6.51 -7.19 -12.89
CA PHE A 93 7.54 -6.80 -11.92
C PHE A 93 8.18 -5.45 -12.29
N PRO A 94 8.53 -4.59 -11.32
CA PRO A 94 8.31 -4.75 -9.88
C PRO A 94 6.85 -4.53 -9.47
N THR A 95 6.38 -5.25 -8.45
CA THR A 95 5.01 -5.11 -7.94
C THR A 95 4.94 -5.23 -6.42
N ILE A 96 3.88 -4.71 -5.84
CA ILE A 96 3.43 -5.04 -4.49
C ILE A 96 2.31 -6.08 -4.64
N LEU A 97 2.39 -7.16 -3.88
CA LEU A 97 1.40 -8.25 -3.88
C LEU A 97 0.37 -8.05 -2.78
N GLY A 98 -0.60 -8.96 -2.73
CA GLY A 98 -1.69 -8.94 -1.75
C GLY A 98 -2.96 -8.43 -2.41
N HIS A 99 -4.02 -9.22 -2.29
CA HIS A 99 -5.37 -8.87 -2.76
C HIS A 99 -6.43 -9.17 -1.69
N GLU A 100 -5.98 -9.57 -0.50
CA GLU A 100 -6.81 -9.88 0.65
C GLU A 100 -6.38 -8.98 1.81
N ALA A 101 -7.13 -7.90 2.05
CA ALA A 101 -6.77 -6.92 3.07
C ALA A 101 -7.99 -6.25 3.72
N ALA A 102 -7.78 -5.78 4.95
CA ALA A 102 -8.71 -4.94 5.68
C ALA A 102 -7.98 -3.68 6.15
N GLY A 103 -8.68 -2.55 6.06
CA GLY A 103 -8.10 -1.24 6.34
C GLY A 103 -9.15 -0.18 6.63
N VAL A 104 -8.67 1.04 6.83
CA VAL A 104 -9.49 2.22 7.03
C VAL A 104 -9.23 3.17 5.88
N VAL A 105 -10.28 3.79 5.34
CA VAL A 105 -10.14 4.84 4.32
C VAL A 105 -9.29 5.97 4.90
N GLU A 106 -8.23 6.36 4.18
CA GLU A 106 -7.38 7.49 4.56
C GLU A 106 -7.81 8.76 3.83
N SER A 107 -8.04 8.67 2.51
CA SER A 107 -8.60 9.76 1.71
C SER A 107 -9.29 9.24 0.46
N VAL A 108 -10.19 10.05 -0.08
CA VAL A 108 -10.92 9.80 -1.33
C VAL A 108 -10.54 10.87 -2.33
N GLY A 109 -10.39 10.48 -3.61
CA GLY A 109 -10.25 11.43 -4.69
C GLY A 109 -11.60 12.07 -5.07
N PRO A 110 -11.62 13.01 -6.02
CA PRO A 110 -12.87 13.59 -6.52
C PRO A 110 -13.80 12.54 -7.15
N GLY A 111 -15.11 12.78 -7.07
CA GLY A 111 -16.17 11.91 -7.63
C GLY A 111 -16.85 11.06 -6.57
#